data_AF-A0A167JQX1-F1
#
_entry.id   AF-A0A167JQX1-F1
#
_cell.length_a   1.000
_cell.length_b   1.000
_cell.length_c   1.000
_cell.angle_alpha   90.00
_cell.angle_beta   90.00
_cell.angle_gamma   90.00
#
_symmetry.space_group_name_H-M   'P 1'
#
loop_
_entity.id
_entity.type
_entity.pdbx_description
1 polymer ?
#
loop_
_entity_poly.entity_id
_entity_poly.type
_entity_poly.pdbx_seq_one_letter_code
_entity_poly.pdbx_strand_id
1 'polypeptide(L)'
;MAKFALLFTIIAYAFTSLCAATPLLDRHESGLMNRAETSPEPKNGTIELHHDPDTSSWYLFVALDSKNYTDATGNRTINGTHNPLSTVTLFFNVTSAVNAGNPNETDYTIHSTPVAFEHHINDNLTSVSIFNAAPQFYPEGQEIFFDIAVNGVPAGQVAGGPTSVNATGFSADLNKPLNITGIFTIHF
;
A
#
# COMPACT_ATOMS: atom_id res chain seq x y z
N MET A 1 3.53 6.30 -72.41
CA MET A 1 2.37 5.76 -71.67
C MET A 1 2.72 4.33 -71.27
N ALA A 2 3.11 4.14 -70.01
CA ALA A 2 3.77 2.93 -69.51
C ALA A 2 2.76 1.85 -69.11
N LYS A 3 3.18 0.60 -69.31
CA LYS A 3 2.46 -0.66 -69.19
C LYS A 3 2.40 -1.17 -67.73
N PHE A 4 1.41 -2.02 -67.48
CA PHE A 4 1.36 -3.14 -66.53
C PHE A 4 2.70 -3.59 -65.93
N ALA A 5 2.74 -3.80 -64.60
CA ALA A 5 3.11 -5.07 -63.99
C ALA A 5 2.89 -5.05 -62.46
N LEU A 6 2.02 -5.94 -62.02
CA LEU A 6 1.86 -6.45 -60.67
C LEU A 6 3.11 -7.27 -60.26
N LEU A 7 3.37 -7.37 -58.95
CA LEU A 7 4.15 -8.40 -58.22
C LEU A 7 5.49 -8.01 -57.56
N PHE A 8 5.57 -8.49 -56.31
CA PHE A 8 6.73 -8.74 -55.44
C PHE A 8 7.41 -7.55 -54.75
N THR A 9 6.95 -7.26 -53.54
CA THR A 9 7.83 -7.01 -52.38
C THR A 9 7.10 -7.37 -51.09
N ILE A 10 6.76 -8.66 -50.97
CA ILE A 10 6.75 -9.33 -49.66
C ILE A 10 8.24 -9.61 -49.36
N ILE A 11 8.62 -9.56 -48.08
CA ILE A 11 9.96 -9.82 -47.52
C ILE A 11 10.87 -8.58 -47.43
N ALA A 12 10.63 -7.74 -46.41
CA ALA A 12 11.67 -7.13 -45.57
C ALA A 12 11.07 -6.18 -44.51
N TYR A 13 9.96 -6.56 -43.89
CA TYR A 13 9.51 -5.97 -42.61
C TYR A 13 9.21 -7.11 -41.62
N ALA A 14 10.13 -8.08 -41.59
CA ALA A 14 10.27 -8.99 -40.48
C ALA A 14 11.57 -8.60 -39.80
N PHE A 15 11.49 -8.40 -38.49
CA PHE A 15 12.58 -8.10 -37.55
C PHE A 15 13.11 -6.66 -37.60
N THR A 16 12.54 -5.80 -36.75
CA THR A 16 13.17 -5.48 -35.45
C THR A 16 12.35 -4.44 -34.68
N SER A 17 12.27 -4.64 -33.36
CA SER A 17 11.81 -3.67 -32.36
C SER A 17 10.31 -3.42 -32.23
N LEU A 18 9.54 -4.48 -32.01
CA LEU A 18 8.53 -4.45 -30.96
C LEU A 18 8.89 -5.57 -29.99
N CYS A 19 9.79 -5.25 -29.06
CA CYS A 19 9.76 -5.90 -27.75
C CYS A 19 8.44 -5.46 -27.12
N ALA A 20 7.36 -6.12 -27.53
CA ALA A 20 6.19 -6.22 -26.68
C ALA A 20 6.72 -6.92 -25.43
N ALA A 21 7.02 -6.13 -24.41
CA ALA A 21 7.03 -6.63 -23.06
C ALA A 21 5.62 -7.18 -22.86
N THR A 22 5.45 -8.47 -23.13
CA THR A 22 4.46 -9.27 -22.43
C THR A 22 4.62 -8.85 -20.98
N PRO A 23 3.58 -8.37 -20.29
CA PRO A 23 3.64 -8.41 -18.85
C PRO A 23 3.91 -9.87 -18.54
N LEU A 24 5.12 -10.15 -18.06
CA LEU A 24 5.33 -11.31 -17.25
C LEU A 24 4.25 -11.14 -16.18
N LEU A 25 3.22 -11.99 -16.25
CA LEU A 25 2.45 -12.36 -15.08
C LEU A 25 3.48 -12.95 -14.12
N ASP A 26 4.22 -12.06 -13.49
CA ASP A 26 5.15 -12.38 -12.46
C ASP A 26 4.27 -12.87 -11.34
N ARG A 27 4.41 -14.17 -11.15
CA ARG A 27 3.88 -15.02 -10.11
C ARG A 27 4.43 -14.56 -8.76
N HIS A 28 4.18 -13.30 -8.43
CA HIS A 28 4.71 -12.55 -7.29
C HIS A 28 3.59 -12.05 -6.37
N GLU A 29 2.32 -12.37 -6.66
CA GLU A 29 1.18 -12.04 -5.80
C GLU A 29 0.97 -13.08 -4.68
N SER A 30 1.37 -14.33 -4.90
CA SER A 30 1.02 -15.43 -3.98
C SER A 30 1.80 -15.46 -2.66
N GLY A 31 2.96 -14.80 -2.58
CA GLY A 31 3.79 -14.76 -1.37
C GLY A 31 3.44 -13.62 -0.41
N LEU A 32 2.91 -12.52 -0.93
CA LEU A 32 2.65 -11.29 -0.17
C LEU A 32 1.19 -11.18 0.30
N MET A 33 0.23 -11.78 -0.42
CA MET A 33 -1.16 -11.88 0.04
C MET A 33 -1.31 -12.70 1.33
N ASN A 34 -0.39 -13.63 1.60
CA ASN A 34 -0.63 -14.64 2.63
C ASN A 34 -0.27 -14.18 4.06
N ARG A 35 0.63 -13.18 4.25
CA ARG A 35 1.10 -12.85 5.60
C ARG A 35 0.25 -11.83 6.36
N ALA A 36 -0.39 -10.90 5.67
CA ALA A 36 -1.42 -10.04 6.26
C ALA A 36 -2.60 -10.87 6.82
N GLU A 37 -2.90 -12.03 6.20
CA GLU A 37 -3.93 -12.97 6.67
C GLU A 37 -3.47 -13.86 7.83
N THR A 38 -2.15 -14.12 7.98
CA THR A 38 -1.65 -15.02 9.05
C THR A 38 -1.30 -14.33 10.36
N SER A 39 -1.17 -13.00 10.35
CA SER A 39 -0.98 -12.23 11.58
C SER A 39 -2.35 -11.94 12.20
N PRO A 40 -2.52 -12.08 13.53
CA PRO A 40 -3.79 -11.75 14.16
C PRO A 40 -4.17 -10.30 13.83
N GLU A 41 -5.45 -10.06 13.58
CA GLU A 41 -5.95 -8.70 13.32
C GLU A 41 -5.48 -7.76 14.45
N PRO A 42 -4.95 -6.59 14.10
CA PRO A 42 -4.51 -5.60 15.10
C PRO A 42 -5.70 -5.17 15.96
N LYS A 43 -5.41 -4.75 17.20
CA LYS A 43 -6.47 -4.25 18.10
C LYS A 43 -7.09 -2.97 17.54
N ASN A 44 -8.40 -2.79 17.66
CA ASN A 44 -9.07 -1.56 17.26
C ASN A 44 -8.39 -0.31 17.87
N GLY A 45 -8.16 0.71 17.03
CA GLY A 45 -7.51 1.96 17.42
C GLY A 45 -5.98 1.88 17.49
N THR A 46 -5.33 0.84 16.96
CA THR A 46 -3.86 0.71 16.97
C THR A 46 -3.23 0.91 15.59
N ILE A 47 -1.96 1.33 15.63
CA ILE A 47 -1.05 1.28 14.49
C ILE A 47 0.14 0.44 14.90
N GLU A 48 0.42 -0.62 14.14
CA GLU A 48 1.46 -1.59 14.44
C GLU A 48 2.40 -1.75 13.24
N LEU A 49 3.70 -1.71 13.52
CA LEU A 49 4.73 -1.90 12.51
C LEU A 49 5.46 -3.22 12.78
N HIS A 50 5.45 -4.10 11.78
CA HIS A 50 5.94 -5.48 11.85
C HIS A 50 7.10 -5.68 10.88
N HIS A 51 8.11 -6.45 11.31
CA HIS A 51 9.27 -6.80 10.48
C HIS A 51 9.20 -8.27 10.10
N ASP A 52 9.33 -8.55 8.81
CA ASP A 52 9.57 -9.90 8.32
C ASP A 52 11.07 -10.09 8.06
N PRO A 53 11.77 -10.86 8.91
CA PRO A 53 13.19 -11.12 8.71
C PRO A 53 13.47 -12.03 7.51
N ASP A 54 12.49 -12.81 7.03
CA ASP A 54 12.68 -13.73 5.90
C ASP A 54 12.75 -12.96 4.57
N THR A 55 11.98 -11.87 4.47
CA THR A 55 11.89 -11.03 3.27
C THR A 55 12.63 -9.70 3.41
N SER A 56 13.20 -9.42 4.59
CA SER A 56 13.88 -8.16 4.92
C SER A 56 12.99 -6.95 4.60
N SER A 57 11.74 -7.00 5.09
CA SER A 57 10.75 -5.96 4.78
C SER A 57 9.82 -5.66 5.94
N TRP A 58 9.29 -4.44 5.94
CA TRP A 58 8.37 -3.95 6.96
C TRP A 58 6.95 -3.85 6.42
N TYR A 59 6.00 -4.07 7.33
CA TYR A 59 4.57 -4.04 7.07
C TYR A 59 3.88 -3.19 8.13
N LEU A 60 2.95 -2.34 7.70
CA LEU A 60 2.20 -1.47 8.60
C LEU A 60 0.75 -1.95 8.68
N PHE A 61 0.29 -2.22 9.89
CA PHE A 61 -1.10 -2.53 10.19
C PHE A 61 -1.75 -1.34 10.88
N VAL A 62 -2.92 -0.96 10.38
CA VAL A 62 -3.70 0.16 10.91
C VAL A 62 -5.10 -0.35 11.18
N ALA A 63 -5.44 -0.53 12.46
CA ALA A 63 -6.81 -0.82 12.86
C ALA A 63 -7.48 0.45 13.35
N LEU A 64 -8.46 0.94 12.61
CA LEU A 64 -9.24 2.09 13.05
C LEU A 64 -10.20 1.67 14.18
N ASP A 65 -10.51 2.61 15.07
CA ASP A 65 -11.56 2.39 16.07
C ASP A 65 -12.89 2.24 15.33
N SER A 66 -13.53 1.09 15.51
CA SER A 66 -14.80 0.75 14.87
C SER A 66 -16.00 1.58 15.37
N LYS A 67 -15.81 2.58 16.23
CA LYS A 67 -16.86 3.48 16.73
C LYS A 67 -16.62 4.94 16.39
N ASN A 68 -15.35 5.33 16.21
CA ASN A 68 -14.97 6.72 16.01
C ASN A 68 -14.23 6.96 14.69
N TYR A 69 -13.61 5.93 14.08
CA TYR A 69 -13.05 5.91 12.72
C TYR A 69 -12.09 7.06 12.33
N THR A 70 -11.70 7.92 13.27
CA THR A 70 -11.02 9.18 12.97
C THR A 70 -9.58 9.20 13.41
N ASP A 71 -9.26 8.59 14.56
CA ASP A 71 -7.97 8.80 15.21
C ASP A 71 -7.42 7.49 15.78
N ALA A 72 -6.31 7.05 15.20
CA ALA A 72 -5.45 6.04 15.79
C ALA A 72 -4.04 6.62 15.86
N THR A 73 -3.32 6.31 16.93
CA THR A 73 -1.91 6.66 17.05
C THR A 73 -1.13 5.44 17.47
N GLY A 74 0.13 5.39 17.07
CA GLY A 74 1.01 4.32 17.46
C GLY A 74 2.45 4.78 17.41
N ASN A 75 3.34 3.99 18.00
CA ASN A 75 4.75 4.17 17.80
C ASN A 75 5.46 2.81 17.74
N ARG A 76 6.64 2.81 17.13
CA ARG A 76 7.53 1.65 17.10
C ARG A 76 8.97 2.10 17.22
N THR A 77 9.66 1.59 18.24
CA THR A 77 11.10 1.71 18.36
C THR A 77 11.79 0.50 17.74
N ILE A 78 12.75 0.76 16.87
CA ILE A 78 13.60 -0.22 16.20
C ILE A 78 15.01 -0.05 16.74
N ASN A 79 15.58 -1.14 17.27
CA ASN A 79 16.90 -1.13 17.87
C ASN A 79 17.97 -1.48 16.84
N GLY A 80 19.14 -0.86 16.97
CA GLY A 80 20.31 -1.15 16.17
C GLY A 80 20.84 -2.56 16.43
N THR A 81 21.24 -3.23 15.34
CA THR A 81 21.81 -4.58 15.38
C THR A 81 23.14 -4.66 16.14
N HIS A 82 23.97 -3.61 16.07
CA HIS A 82 25.30 -3.58 16.68
C HIS A 82 25.38 -2.75 17.97
N ASN A 83 24.52 -1.75 18.11
CA ASN A 83 24.43 -0.91 19.31
C ASN A 83 22.95 -0.75 19.69
N PRO A 84 22.48 -1.36 20.79
CA PRO A 84 21.08 -1.24 21.19
C PRO A 84 20.70 0.17 21.67
N LEU A 85 21.68 1.04 21.95
CA LEU A 85 21.43 2.46 22.25
C LEU A 85 21.16 3.26 20.97
N SER A 86 21.64 2.77 19.82
CA SER A 86 21.29 3.35 18.53
C SER A 86 19.88 2.86 18.17
N THR A 87 18.92 3.76 18.08
CA THR A 87 17.51 3.40 17.86
C THR A 87 16.85 4.36 16.88
N VAL A 88 15.79 3.91 16.22
CA VAL A 88 14.86 4.77 15.49
C VAL A 88 13.48 4.56 16.06
N THR A 89 12.82 5.63 16.51
CA THR A 89 11.41 5.58 16.93
C THR A 89 10.56 6.24 15.85
N LEU A 90 9.61 5.48 15.34
CA LEU A 90 8.60 5.94 14.38
C LEU A 90 7.33 6.26 15.14
N PHE A 91 6.86 7.50 15.04
CA PHE A 91 5.54 7.90 15.52
C PHE A 91 4.56 7.91 14.36
N PHE A 92 3.37 7.38 14.57
CA PHE A 92 2.32 7.30 13.58
C PHE A 92 1.03 7.93 14.10
N ASN A 93 0.32 8.61 13.22
CA ASN A 93 -1.04 9.10 13.47
C ASN A 93 -1.89 8.94 12.22
N VAL A 94 -3.14 8.55 12.43
CA VAL A 94 -4.18 8.57 11.41
C VAL A 94 -5.08 9.76 11.68
N THR A 95 -5.45 10.44 10.60
CA THR A 95 -6.57 11.38 10.57
C THR A 95 -7.56 10.92 9.51
N SER A 96 -8.85 11.10 9.74
CA SER A 96 -9.87 10.93 8.71
C SER A 96 -10.79 12.13 8.59
N ALA A 97 -11.33 12.33 7.38
CA ALA A 97 -12.30 13.37 7.09
C ALA A 97 -13.33 12.86 6.08
N VAL A 98 -14.61 13.05 6.36
CA VAL A 98 -15.67 12.83 5.35
C VAL A 98 -15.50 13.88 4.27
N ASN A 99 -15.48 13.43 3.02
CA ASN A 99 -15.28 14.31 1.88
C ASN A 99 -16.46 15.27 1.73
N ALA A 100 -16.20 16.58 1.68
CA ALA A 100 -17.25 17.58 1.59
C ALA A 100 -18.00 17.56 0.25
N GLY A 101 -17.37 17.04 -0.81
CA GLY A 101 -17.94 16.91 -2.15
C GLY A 101 -18.74 15.61 -2.36
N ASN A 102 -18.45 14.57 -1.59
CA ASN A 102 -19.16 13.30 -1.63
C ASN A 102 -19.30 12.72 -0.21
N PRO A 103 -20.49 12.74 0.41
CA PRO A 103 -20.69 12.24 1.77
C PRO A 103 -20.48 10.72 1.90
N ASN A 104 -20.35 10.01 0.78
CA ASN A 104 -20.04 8.58 0.73
C ASN A 104 -18.54 8.30 0.62
N GLU A 105 -17.73 9.36 0.61
CA GLU A 105 -16.28 9.29 0.58
C GLU A 105 -15.69 9.69 1.92
N THR A 106 -14.69 8.95 2.38
CA THR A 106 -13.89 9.30 3.54
C THR A 106 -12.42 9.26 3.18
N ASP A 107 -11.76 10.39 3.37
CA ASP A 107 -10.33 10.54 3.17
C ASP A 107 -9.62 10.12 4.46
N TYR A 108 -8.64 9.24 4.32
CA TYR A 108 -7.74 8.80 5.39
C TYR A 108 -6.33 9.27 5.08
N THR A 109 -5.63 9.77 6.10
CA THR A 109 -4.22 10.07 6.00
C THR A 109 -3.48 9.49 7.20
N ILE A 110 -2.51 8.64 6.92
CA ILE A 110 -1.57 8.11 7.90
C ILE A 110 -0.25 8.86 7.72
N HIS A 111 0.16 9.56 8.75
CA HIS A 111 1.46 10.23 8.78
C HIS A 111 2.41 9.46 9.68
N SER A 112 3.70 9.44 9.30
CA SER A 112 4.77 9.01 10.20
C SER A 112 5.84 10.09 10.36
N THR A 113 6.43 10.14 11.55
CA THR A 113 7.61 10.96 11.84
C THR A 113 8.69 10.09 12.47
N PRO A 114 9.84 9.86 11.79
CA PRO A 114 10.97 9.18 12.38
C PRO A 114 11.76 10.11 13.31
N VAL A 115 12.12 9.60 14.49
CA VAL A 115 13.07 10.21 15.42
C VAL A 115 14.21 9.23 15.63
N ALA A 116 15.35 9.50 15.01
CA ALA A 116 16.51 8.63 15.03
C ALA A 116 17.58 9.10 16.01
N PHE A 117 18.22 8.15 16.69
CA PHE A 117 19.44 8.33 17.46
C PHE A 117 20.48 7.34 16.93
N GLU A 118 21.38 7.82 16.07
CA GLU A 118 22.57 7.08 15.57
C GLU A 118 22.31 5.75 14.83
N HIS A 119 21.05 5.39 14.54
CA HIS A 119 20.67 4.19 13.81
C HIS A 119 19.95 4.53 12.50
N HIS A 120 20.04 3.62 11.53
CA HIS A 120 19.35 3.68 10.25
C HIS A 120 18.66 2.34 10.01
N ILE A 121 17.39 2.41 9.61
CA ILE A 121 16.61 1.23 9.22
C ILE A 121 17.04 0.86 7.80
N ASN A 122 17.55 -0.36 7.61
CA ASN A 122 18.07 -0.79 6.31
C ASN A 122 16.98 -1.30 5.36
N ASP A 123 15.83 -1.70 5.92
CA ASP A 123 14.72 -2.30 5.20
C ASP A 123 13.61 -1.27 4.95
N ASN A 124 12.83 -1.50 3.91
CA ASN A 124 11.75 -0.59 3.51
C ASN A 124 10.38 -1.10 3.96
N LEU A 125 9.44 -0.17 4.09
CA LEU A 125 8.02 -0.48 4.15
C LEU A 125 7.55 -0.91 2.75
N THR A 126 6.95 -2.09 2.65
CA THR A 126 6.52 -2.68 1.37
C THR A 126 5.02 -2.97 1.29
N SER A 127 4.33 -2.91 2.42
CA SER A 127 2.90 -3.16 2.50
C SER A 127 2.23 -2.43 3.66
N VAL A 128 0.98 -2.04 3.44
CA VAL A 128 0.11 -1.40 4.42
C VAL A 128 -1.24 -2.12 4.40
N SER A 129 -1.72 -2.52 5.56
CA SER A 129 -3.06 -3.10 5.76
C SER A 129 -3.88 -2.18 6.64
N ILE A 130 -5.05 -1.75 6.17
CA ILE A 130 -5.99 -0.92 6.92
C ILE A 130 -7.23 -1.74 7.21
N PHE A 131 -7.62 -1.81 8.47
CA PHE A 131 -8.76 -2.55 9.00
C PHE A 131 -9.80 -1.60 9.57
N ASN A 132 -11.06 -2.04 9.55
CA ASN A 132 -12.22 -1.25 9.98
C ASN A 132 -12.33 0.10 9.25
N ALA A 133 -12.08 0.11 7.93
CA ALA A 133 -12.26 1.32 7.13
C ALA A 133 -13.76 1.59 6.90
N ALA A 134 -14.21 2.78 7.30
CA ALA A 134 -15.59 3.28 7.23
C ALA A 134 -16.77 2.28 7.50
N PRO A 135 -16.76 1.50 8.59
CA PRO A 135 -17.79 0.50 8.94
C PRO A 135 -19.21 1.07 9.08
N GLN A 136 -19.36 2.35 9.40
CA GLN A 136 -20.67 3.02 9.52
C GLN A 136 -21.45 3.07 8.20
N PHE A 137 -20.74 2.92 7.08
CA PHE A 137 -21.33 2.99 5.75
C PHE A 137 -21.39 1.61 5.07
N TYR A 138 -21.15 0.53 5.80
CA TYR A 138 -21.25 -0.83 5.24
C TYR A 138 -22.60 -1.47 5.57
N PRO A 139 -23.65 -1.28 4.75
CA PRO A 139 -24.71 -2.28 4.69
C PRO A 139 -24.10 -3.55 4.06
N GLU A 140 -24.35 -4.72 4.64
CA GLU A 140 -23.83 -5.99 4.15
C GLU A 140 -23.96 -6.11 2.61
N GLY A 141 -22.83 -6.30 1.91
CA GLY A 141 -22.81 -6.65 0.49
C GLY A 141 -22.47 -5.54 -0.52
N GLN A 142 -21.99 -4.37 -0.08
CA GLN A 142 -21.50 -3.34 -1.00
C GLN A 142 -20.00 -3.46 -1.29
N GLU A 143 -19.61 -3.12 -2.52
CA GLU A 143 -18.21 -3.06 -2.94
C GLU A 143 -17.57 -1.76 -2.46
N ILE A 144 -16.38 -1.88 -1.86
CA ILE A 144 -15.59 -0.77 -1.36
C ILE A 144 -14.40 -0.57 -2.28
N PHE A 145 -14.19 0.67 -2.71
CA PHE A 145 -12.98 1.07 -3.41
C PHE A 145 -12.08 1.87 -2.48
N PHE A 146 -10.77 1.64 -2.57
CA PHE A 146 -9.83 2.26 -1.66
C PHE A 146 -8.54 2.71 -2.35
N ASP A 147 -8.46 3.97 -2.73
CA ASP A 147 -7.31 4.49 -3.45
C ASP A 147 -6.15 4.85 -2.52
N ILE A 148 -5.12 4.00 -2.49
CA ILE A 148 -3.90 4.22 -1.68
C ILE A 148 -2.82 4.90 -2.51
N ALA A 149 -2.23 5.95 -1.95
CA ALA A 149 -0.95 6.47 -2.37
C ALA A 149 0.02 6.55 -1.20
N VAL A 150 1.28 6.16 -1.44
CA VAL A 150 2.37 6.25 -0.47
C VAL A 150 3.34 7.32 -0.95
N ASN A 151 3.52 8.37 -0.16
CA ASN A 151 4.31 9.54 -0.50
C ASN A 151 3.94 10.14 -1.87
N GLY A 152 2.64 10.13 -2.20
CA GLY A 152 2.10 10.65 -3.46
C GLY A 152 2.18 9.70 -4.66
N VAL A 153 2.71 8.49 -4.48
CA VAL A 153 2.77 7.46 -5.53
C VAL A 153 1.65 6.43 -5.31
N PRO A 154 0.76 6.17 -6.27
CA PRO A 154 -0.27 5.15 -6.15
C PRO A 154 0.32 3.77 -5.84
N ALA A 155 -0.28 3.06 -4.89
CA ALA A 155 0.08 1.70 -4.53
C ALA A 155 -0.88 0.68 -5.14
N GLY A 156 -0.40 -0.54 -5.39
CA GLY A 156 -1.23 -1.64 -5.87
C GLY A 156 -2.15 -2.13 -4.76
N GLN A 157 -3.44 -2.26 -5.05
CA GLN A 157 -4.46 -2.59 -4.05
C GLN A 157 -4.89 -4.05 -4.19
N VAL A 158 -5.07 -4.70 -3.06
CA VAL A 158 -5.65 -6.03 -2.97
C VAL A 158 -6.71 -6.00 -1.88
N ALA A 159 -7.94 -6.40 -2.23
CA ALA A 159 -9.02 -6.51 -1.25
C ALA A 159 -8.62 -7.54 -0.18
N GLY A 160 -8.65 -7.13 1.09
CA GLY A 160 -8.33 -7.99 2.24
C GLY A 160 -9.56 -8.57 2.92
N GLY A 161 -10.76 -8.17 2.49
CA GLY A 161 -12.03 -8.50 3.14
C GLY A 161 -13.06 -7.36 3.04
N PRO A 162 -14.20 -7.48 3.74
CA PRO A 162 -15.31 -6.53 3.62
C PRO A 162 -15.05 -5.17 4.29
N THR A 163 -14.04 -5.05 5.15
CA THR A 163 -13.69 -3.78 5.83
C THR A 163 -12.17 -3.58 5.91
N SER A 164 -11.43 -4.34 5.09
CA SER A 164 -9.97 -4.35 5.08
C SER A 164 -9.42 -4.23 3.67
N VAL A 165 -8.36 -3.45 3.56
CA VAL A 165 -7.64 -3.21 2.30
C VAL A 165 -6.15 -3.37 2.54
N ASN A 166 -5.49 -4.01 1.59
CA ASN A 166 -4.05 -4.15 1.57
C ASN A 166 -3.48 -3.35 0.38
N ALA A 167 -2.52 -2.48 0.64
CA ALA A 167 -1.66 -1.88 -0.38
C ALA A 167 -0.32 -2.60 -0.42
N THR A 168 0.14 -2.93 -1.62
CA THR A 168 1.46 -3.52 -1.90
C THR A 168 2.04 -2.89 -3.18
N GLY A 169 3.17 -3.42 -3.67
CA GLY A 169 3.77 -2.94 -4.92
C GLY A 169 4.46 -1.59 -4.81
N PHE A 170 4.76 -1.13 -3.59
CA PHE A 170 5.53 0.08 -3.33
C PHE A 170 6.74 -0.24 -2.44
N SER A 171 7.66 0.74 -2.31
CA SER A 171 8.78 0.69 -1.39
C SER A 171 8.98 2.07 -0.80
N ALA A 172 8.90 2.18 0.53
CA ALA A 172 9.03 3.45 1.23
C ALA A 172 10.11 3.38 2.33
N ASP A 173 10.99 4.37 2.30
CA ASP A 173 12.09 4.54 3.25
C ASP A 173 11.56 4.96 4.62
N LEU A 174 11.66 4.07 5.60
CA LEU A 174 11.20 4.31 6.97
C LEU A 174 12.04 5.36 7.72
N ASN A 175 13.19 5.76 7.19
CA ASN A 175 14.00 6.83 7.81
C ASN A 175 13.52 8.23 7.43
N LYS A 176 12.48 8.33 6.58
CA LYS A 176 11.86 9.59 6.17
C LYS A 176 10.40 9.65 6.65
N PRO A 177 9.82 10.85 6.78
CA PRO A 177 8.39 10.97 7.03
C PRO A 177 7.59 10.22 5.96
N LEU A 178 6.63 9.41 6.41
CA LEU A 178 5.68 8.77 5.51
C LEU A 178 4.38 9.57 5.45
N ASN A 179 3.80 9.62 4.27
CA ASN A 179 2.47 10.14 4.03
C ASN A 179 1.69 9.11 3.20
N ILE A 180 0.82 8.33 3.85
CA ILE A 180 -0.03 7.36 3.19
C ILE A 180 -1.44 7.93 3.16
N THR A 181 -1.94 8.22 1.97
CA THR A 181 -3.29 8.73 1.75
C THR A 181 -4.16 7.61 1.21
N GLY A 182 -5.40 7.52 1.70
CA GLY A 182 -6.41 6.57 1.26
C GLY A 182 -7.72 7.30 1.01
N ILE A 183 -8.36 7.11 -0.14
CA ILE A 183 -9.75 7.55 -0.35
C ILE A 183 -10.64 6.32 -0.29
N PHE A 184 -11.57 6.30 0.65
CA PHE A 184 -12.58 5.26 0.76
C PHE A 184 -13.86 5.73 0.06
N THR A 185 -14.35 4.98 -0.92
CA THR A 185 -15.56 5.32 -1.68
C THR A 185 -16.56 4.15 -1.66
N ILE A 186 -17.83 4.46 -1.41
CA ILE A 186 -18.95 3.51 -1.54
C ILE A 186 -19.78 3.80 -2.77
N HIS A 187 -20.05 2.75 -3.54
CA HIS A 187 -20.95 2.80 -4.69
C HIS A 187 -22.30 2.16 -4.32
N PHE A 188 -23.39 2.89 -4.59
CA PHE A 188 -24.77 2.44 -4.38
C PHE A 188 -25.40 1.90 -5.66
#